data_AF-A0A1G1EAN4-F1
#
_entry.id   AF-A0A1G1EAN4-F1
#
_cell.length_a   1.000
_cell.length_b   1.000
_cell.length_c   1.000
_cell.angle_alpha   90.00
_cell.angle_beta   90.00
_cell.angle_gamma   90.00
#
_symmetry.space_group_name_H-M   'P 1'
#
loop_
_entity.id
_entity.type
_entity.pdbx_description
1 polymer ?
#
loop_
_entity_poly.entity_id
_entity_poly.type
_entity_poly.pdbx_seq_one_letter_code
_entity_poly.pdbx_strand_id
1 'polypeptide(L)' 'MPQLQIEITVEDIKKILPQLSKTQILELDQKIHEYLETQMMMAAAATAFSEWEDPEEDIYNEYL' A
#
# COMPACT_ATOMS: atom_id res chain seq x y z
N MET A 1 -5.05 1.89 -23.85
CA MET A 1 -4.83 0.43 -23.82
C MET A 1 -5.72 -0.15 -22.73
N PRO A 2 -6.51 -1.21 -22.97
CA PRO A 2 -7.31 -1.81 -21.92
C PRO A 2 -6.37 -2.38 -20.84
N GLN A 3 -6.60 -1.99 -19.59
CA GLN A 3 -5.89 -2.56 -18.44
C GLN A 3 -6.51 -3.92 -18.15
N LEU A 4 -5.74 -5.00 -18.28
CA LEU A 4 -6.15 -6.34 -17.86
C LEU A 4 -6.23 -6.33 -16.33
N GLN A 5 -7.44 -6.31 -15.79
CA GLN A 5 -7.67 -6.61 -14.37
C GLN A 5 -7.55 -8.13 -14.23
N ILE A 6 -6.38 -8.59 -13.79
CA ILE A 6 -6.16 -9.99 -13.43
C ILE A 6 -6.48 -10.10 -11.95
N GLU A 7 -7.57 -10.79 -11.61
CA GLU A 7 -7.82 -11.20 -10.23
C GLU A 7 -6.87 -12.33 -9.88
N ILE A 8 -5.88 -12.04 -9.02
CA ILE A 8 -4.95 -13.03 -8.47
C ILE A 8 -5.34 -13.24 -7.01
N THR A 9 -5.60 -14.49 -6.63
CA THR A 9 -5.89 -14.84 -5.24
C THR A 9 -4.60 -15.19 -4.49
N VAL A 10 -4.65 -15.12 -3.15
CA VAL A 10 -3.54 -15.59 -2.29
C VAL A 10 -3.22 -17.06 -2.58
N GLU A 11 -4.21 -17.87 -2.93
CA GLU A 11 -4.01 -19.30 -3.15
C GLU A 11 -3.32 -19.58 -4.48
N ASP A 12 -3.48 -18.69 -5.46
CA ASP A 12 -2.72 -18.73 -6.71
C ASP A 12 -1.24 -18.43 -6.44
N ILE A 13 -0.96 -17.44 -5.59
CA ILE A 13 0.41 -17.11 -5.16
C ILE A 13 1.04 -18.31 -4.43
N LYS A 14 0.31 -18.95 -3.50
CA LYS A 14 0.77 -20.15 -2.79
C LYS A 14 1.09 -21.32 -3.73
N LYS A 15 0.33 -21.49 -4.81
CA LYS A 15 0.59 -22.54 -5.83
C LYS A 15 1.81 -22.23 -6.70
N ILE A 16 2.08 -20.94 -6.95
CA ILE A 16 3.20 -20.49 -7.78
C ILE A 16 4.51 -20.48 -6.98
N LEU A 17 4.46 -20.14 -5.69
CA LEU A 17 5.64 -20.03 -4.82
C LEU A 17 6.63 -21.21 -4.91
N PRO A 18 6.20 -22.49 -4.86
CA PRO A 18 7.11 -23.63 -5.00
C PRO A 18 7.79 -23.77 -6.37
N GLN A 19 7.24 -23.12 -7.39
CA GLN A 19 7.75 -23.15 -8.77
C GLN A 19 8.79 -22.06 -9.01
N LEU A 20 8.93 -21.11 -8.08
CA LEU A 20 9.90 -20.03 -8.18
C LEU A 20 11.28 -20.49 -7.71
N SER A 21 12.31 -19.97 -8.35
CA SER A 21 13.68 -20.11 -7.85
C SER A 21 13.86 -19.36 -6.53
N LYS A 22 14.87 -19.74 -5.74
CA LYS A 22 15.23 -19.05 -4.51
C LYS A 22 15.39 -17.53 -4.70
N THR A 23 16.05 -17.10 -5.78
CA THR A 23 16.26 -15.68 -6.08
C THR A 23 14.93 -14.97 -6.32
N GLN A 24 14.03 -15.56 -7.11
CA GLN A 24 12.70 -14.98 -7.37
C GLN A 24 11.84 -14.89 -6.10
N ILE A 25 11.96 -15.85 -5.19
CA ILE A 25 11.27 -15.80 -3.90
C ILE A 25 11.80 -14.64 -3.07
N LEU A 26 13.11 -14.44 -3.01
CA LEU A 26 13.73 -13.32 -2.28
C LEU A 26 13.35 -11.97 -2.88
N GLU A 27 13.30 -11.84 -4.21
CA GLU A 27 12.86 -10.62 -4.88
C GLU A 27 11.38 -10.32 -4.60
N LEU A 28 10.52 -11.35 -4.59
CA LEU A 28 9.11 -11.20 -4.26
C LEU A 28 8.93 -10.76 -2.80
N ASP A 29 9.68 -11.37 -1.88
CA ASP A 29 9.68 -11.03 -0.46
C ASP A 29 10.10 -9.57 -0.23
N GLN A 30 11.18 -9.12 -0.89
CA GLN A 30 11.62 -7.73 -0.81
C GLN A 30 10.51 -6.77 -1.26
N LYS A 31 9.87 -7.02 -2.40
CA LYS A 31 8.77 -6.16 -2.90
C LYS A 31 7.58 -6.11 -1.97
N ILE A 32 7.23 -7.24 -1.34
CA ILE A 32 6.14 -7.28 -0.35
C ILE A 32 6.50 -6.39 0.84
N HIS A 33 7.73 -6.47 1.36
CA HIS A 33 8.17 -5.65 2.48
C HIS A 33 8.17 -4.16 2.13
N GLU A 34 8.71 -3.76 0.98
CA GLU A 34 8.72 -2.36 0.53
C GLU A 34 7.31 -1.77 0.43
N TYR A 35 6.35 -2.55 -0.09
CA TYR A 35 4.95 -2.15 -0.19
C TYR A 35 4.33 -1.96 1.20
N LEU A 36 4.54 -2.91 2.11
CA LEU A 36 3.99 -2.84 3.47
C LEU A 36 4.60 -1.69 4.28
N GLU A 37 5.90 -1.45 4.15
CA GLU A 37 6.58 -0.32 4.79
C GLU A 37 6.01 1.02 4.30
N THR A 38 5.81 1.16 2.98
CA THR A 38 5.19 2.36 2.40
C THR A 38 3.80 2.58 2.97
N GLN A 39 2.95 1.54 3.02
CA GLN A 39 1.60 1.64 3.58
C GLN A 39 1.62 2.01 5.07
N MET A 40 2.56 1.46 5.84
CA MET A 40 2.73 1.78 7.25
C MET A 40 3.14 3.24 7.46
N MET A 41 4.10 3.74 6.67
CA MET A 41 4.51 5.15 6.72
C MET A 41 3.36 6.09 6.32
N MET A 42 2.60 5.74 5.30
CA MET A 42 1.42 6.52 4.88
C MET A 42 0.35 6.56 5.97
N ALA A 43 0.05 5.42 6.61
CA ALA A 43 -0.91 5.37 7.71
C ALA A 43 -0.44 6.16 8.93
N ALA A 44 0.85 6.09 9.27
CA ALA A 44 1.45 6.86 10.34
C ALA A 44 1.37 8.37 10.05
N ALA A 45 1.67 8.79 8.82
CA ALA A 45 1.53 10.18 8.39
C ALA A 45 0.07 10.64 8.46
N ALA A 46 -0.87 9.88 7.90
CA ALA A 46 -2.30 10.21 7.95
C ALA A 46 -2.79 10.38 9.39
N THR A 47 -2.31 9.54 10.31
CA THR A 47 -2.66 9.65 11.74
C THR A 47 -2.00 10.86 12.41
N ALA A 48 -0.72 11.14 12.13
CA ALA A 48 0.02 12.25 12.73
C ALA A 48 -0.47 13.63 12.25
N PHE A 49 -1.11 13.69 11.09
CA PHE A 49 -1.66 14.92 10.50
C PHE A 49 -3.19 14.92 10.46
N SER A 50 -3.86 14.05 11.23
CA SER A 50 -5.34 14.01 11.26
C SER A 50 -5.94 15.32 11.76
N GLU A 51 -5.20 16.10 12.56
CA GLU A 51 -5.57 17.44 13.03
C GLU A 51 -5.70 18.44 11.87
N TRP A 52 -5.03 18.23 10.74
CA TRP A 52 -5.18 19.09 9.55
C TRP A 52 -6.48 18.85 8.79
N GLU A 53 -7.18 17.75 9.07
CA GLU A 53 -8.52 17.49 8.55
C GLU A 53 -9.62 18.06 9.47
N ASP A 54 -9.27 18.68 10.60
CA ASP A 54 -10.23 19.30 11.51
C ASP A 54 -10.82 20.59 10.88
N PRO A 55 -12.13 20.64 10.60
CA PRO A 55 -12.78 21.83 10.06
C PRO A 55 -12.71 23.05 10.99
N GLU A 56 -12.53 22.85 12.30
CA GLU A 56 -12.37 23.93 13.28
C GLU A 56 -10.97 24.56 13.23
N GLU A 57 -9.96 23.84 12.74
CA GLU A 57 -8.60 24.34 12.51
C GLU A 57 -8.38 24.79 11.04
N ASP A 58 -9.41 24.72 10.19
CA ASP A 58 -9.35 25.17 8.80
C ASP A 58 -9.32 26.70 8.72
N ILE A 59 -8.12 27.25 8.57
CA ILE A 59 -7.87 28.69 8.39
C ILE A 59 -8.53 29.30 7.14
N TYR A 60 -9.10 28.48 6.24
CA TYR A 60 -9.86 28.94 5.09
C TYR A 60 -11.37 29.01 5.33
N ASN A 61 -11.88 28.44 6.42
CA ASN A 61 -13.31 28.49 6.77
C ASN A 61 -13.76 29.90 7.22
N GLU A 62 -12.86 30.78 7.67
CA GLU A 62 -13.22 32.16 8.10
C GLU A 62 -13.64 33.09 6.94
N TYR A 63 -13.50 32.67 5.66
CA TYR A 63 -13.72 33.53 4.49
C TYR A 63 -14.87 33.09 3.56
N LEU A 64 -15.75 32.17 4.00
CA LEU A 64 -16.91 31.68 3.25
C LEU A 64 -18.26 32.16 3.81
#